data_AF-M7TYP9-F1
#
_entry.id   AF-M7TYP9-F1
#
_cell.length_a   1.000
_cell.length_b   1.000
_cell.length_c   1.000
_cell.angle_alpha   90.00
_cell.angle_beta   90.00
_cell.angle_gamma   90.00
#
_symmetry.space_group_name_H-M   'P 1'
#
loop_
_entity.id
_entity.type
_entity.pdbx_description
1 polymer ?
#
loop_
_entity_poly.entity_id
_entity_poly.type
_entity_poly.pdbx_seq_one_letter_code
_entity_poly.pdbx_strand_id
1 'polypeptide(L)'
;MESIILPSPGLHDVIETLQQDAPDKSNATLNRARLASFSTTRDSSISWGRRHHHGSWLHSLGCASIMLLCPVIVIFYWVALSRFEGSLTSAYKSMAMIGPVNFFWQHAPRGNWRTNIGYGTWLLFQAILYQFLPTELSTGQLTPAGNLLKYRTNGLSAWFVTHALFLISSYCGLLDPAILAKHWQALLVSVNVYGFLLSGFAYLKAHLCPTHEGDRKFSGSVLYDLYMGIELNPRFGNHFDFKLFHNGRPGIVAWTLMYVKLASP
;
A
#
# COMPACT_ATOMS: atom_id res chain seq x y z
N MET A 1 17.71 -1.10 -62.75
CA MET A 1 18.44 -2.37 -62.58
C MET A 1 19.03 -2.31 -61.18
N GLU A 2 18.63 -3.06 -60.17
CA GLU A 2 17.92 -4.35 -60.08
C GLU A 2 16.99 -4.34 -58.85
N SER A 3 15.89 -5.10 -58.93
CA SER A 3 14.89 -5.34 -57.90
C SER A 3 15.23 -6.59 -57.09
N ILE A 4 15.19 -6.53 -55.76
CA ILE A 4 15.28 -7.71 -54.89
C ILE A 4 13.89 -8.01 -54.30
N ILE A 5 13.37 -9.19 -54.64
CA ILE A 5 12.09 -9.76 -54.22
C ILE A 5 12.30 -10.45 -52.86
N LEU A 6 11.44 -10.19 -51.88
CA LEU A 6 11.35 -10.95 -50.62
C LEU A 6 10.34 -12.10 -50.79
N PRO A 7 10.64 -13.34 -50.34
CA PRO A 7 9.65 -14.42 -50.34
C PRO A 7 8.68 -14.29 -49.16
N SER A 8 7.38 -14.40 -49.44
CA SER A 8 6.31 -14.58 -48.43
C SER A 8 6.24 -16.05 -48.02
N PRO A 9 6.22 -16.40 -46.73
CA PRO A 9 5.89 -17.76 -46.31
C PRO A 9 4.40 -18.02 -46.57
N GLY A 10 4.09 -19.21 -47.09
CA GLY A 10 2.72 -19.65 -47.39
C GLY A 10 1.95 -20.02 -46.12
N LEU A 11 0.63 -19.86 -46.20
CA LEU A 11 -0.37 -20.06 -45.13
C LEU A 11 -0.46 -21.52 -44.58
N HIS A 12 0.40 -22.44 -45.02
CA HIS A 12 0.36 -23.85 -44.62
C HIS A 12 1.28 -24.20 -43.43
N ASP A 13 2.29 -23.39 -43.11
CA ASP A 13 3.21 -23.66 -41.99
C ASP A 13 2.66 -23.25 -40.60
N VAL A 14 1.54 -22.53 -40.57
CA VAL A 14 0.93 -22.01 -39.32
C VAL A 14 0.08 -23.07 -38.60
N ILE A 15 -0.32 -24.15 -39.29
CA ILE A 15 -1.25 -25.15 -38.73
C ILE A 15 -0.50 -26.25 -37.95
N GLU A 16 0.77 -26.54 -38.25
CA GLU A 16 1.54 -27.53 -37.47
C GLU A 16 2.05 -27.02 -36.12
N THR A 17 2.04 -25.70 -35.87
CA THR A 17 2.59 -25.12 -34.63
C THR A 17 1.60 -25.13 -33.45
N LEU A 18 0.35 -25.55 -33.64
CA LEU A 18 -0.69 -25.48 -32.61
C LEU A 18 -0.99 -26.79 -31.86
N GLN A 19 -0.16 -27.84 -32.03
CA GLN A 19 -0.49 -29.15 -31.47
C GLN A 19 0.56 -29.81 -30.57
N GLN A 20 1.43 -29.03 -29.91
CA GLN A 20 2.40 -29.59 -28.96
C GLN A 20 2.73 -28.67 -27.76
N ASP A 21 1.71 -28.25 -27.01
CA ASP A 21 1.92 -27.63 -25.69
C ASP A 21 1.78 -28.68 -24.57
N ALA A 22 2.86 -29.43 -24.35
CA ALA A 22 3.14 -30.05 -23.06
C ALA A 22 4.38 -29.35 -22.46
N PRO A 23 4.39 -28.99 -21.16
CA PRO A 23 5.49 -28.24 -20.59
C PRO A 23 6.76 -29.08 -20.61
N ASP A 24 7.69 -28.69 -21.48
CA ASP A 24 8.97 -29.36 -21.66
C ASP A 24 9.79 -29.32 -20.36
N LYS A 25 10.01 -30.50 -19.77
CA LYS A 25 10.79 -30.70 -18.54
C LYS A 25 12.22 -30.17 -18.70
N SER A 26 12.74 -30.10 -19.92
CA SER A 26 14.05 -29.51 -20.24
C SER A 26 14.10 -28.03 -19.87
N ASN A 27 13.12 -27.24 -20.30
CA ASN A 27 13.05 -25.79 -20.04
C ASN A 27 12.87 -25.47 -18.55
N ALA A 28 12.09 -26.28 -17.83
CA ALA A 28 11.93 -26.15 -16.39
C ALA A 28 13.26 -26.43 -15.66
N THR A 29 14.01 -27.44 -16.10
CA THR A 29 15.30 -27.83 -15.51
C THR A 29 16.39 -26.80 -15.83
N LEU A 30 16.41 -26.28 -17.06
CA LEU A 30 17.32 -25.23 -17.51
C LEU A 30 17.08 -23.92 -16.75
N ASN A 31 15.82 -23.53 -16.56
CA ASN A 31 15.45 -22.38 -15.74
C ASN A 31 15.84 -22.59 -14.27
N ARG A 32 15.68 -23.80 -13.73
CA ARG A 32 16.09 -24.13 -12.36
C ARG A 32 17.62 -24.07 -12.19
N ALA A 33 18.37 -24.57 -13.17
CA ALA A 33 19.84 -24.49 -13.19
C ALA A 33 20.33 -23.05 -13.33
N ARG A 34 19.68 -22.25 -14.18
CA ARG A 34 19.99 -20.82 -14.35
C ARG A 34 19.64 -20.00 -13.09
N LEU A 35 18.53 -20.30 -12.42
CA LEU A 35 18.18 -19.69 -11.13
C LEU A 35 19.15 -20.11 -10.02
N ALA A 36 19.59 -21.37 -10.01
CA ALA A 36 20.62 -21.86 -9.09
C ALA A 36 21.97 -21.16 -9.34
N SER A 37 22.40 -20.98 -10.59
CA SER A 37 23.66 -20.28 -10.90
C SER A 37 23.64 -18.80 -10.54
N PHE A 38 22.49 -18.13 -10.65
CA PHE A 38 22.32 -16.76 -10.12
C PHE A 38 22.42 -16.70 -8.59
N SER A 39 22.01 -17.76 -7.88
CA SER A 39 22.16 -17.87 -6.43
C SER A 39 23.61 -18.11 -5.99
N THR A 40 24.42 -18.83 -6.78
CA THR A 40 25.79 -19.22 -6.39
C THR A 40 26.84 -18.14 -6.67
N THR A 41 26.54 -17.19 -7.56
CA THR A 41 27.49 -16.12 -7.97
C THR A 41 27.29 -14.82 -7.17
N ARG A 42 26.88 -14.90 -5.91
CA ARG A 42 26.75 -13.73 -5.05
C ARG A 42 28.07 -13.41 -4.37
N ASP A 43 28.69 -12.32 -4.81
CA ASP A 43 29.68 -11.59 -4.03
C ASP A 43 29.07 -11.24 -2.66
N SER A 44 29.62 -11.81 -1.58
CA SER A 44 29.21 -11.52 -0.20
C SER A 44 29.46 -10.07 0.22
N SER A 45 30.10 -9.28 -0.65
CA SER A 45 30.39 -7.85 -0.49
C SER A 45 29.21 -6.93 -0.86
N ILE A 46 28.22 -7.42 -1.62
CA ILE A 46 27.06 -6.60 -2.01
C ILE A 46 26.00 -6.65 -0.90
N SER A 47 26.16 -5.78 0.11
CA SER A 47 25.08 -5.44 1.03
C SER A 47 24.02 -4.65 0.27
N TRP A 48 22.94 -5.31 -0.16
CA TRP A 48 21.77 -4.59 -0.64
C TRP A 48 21.15 -3.73 0.47
N GLY A 49 20.54 -2.63 0.05
CA GLY A 49 19.76 -1.76 0.90
C GLY A 49 20.61 -0.64 1.48
N ARG A 50 20.26 -0.20 2.69
CA ARG A 50 20.73 1.04 3.31
C ARG A 50 22.27 1.07 3.35
N ARG A 51 22.91 1.97 2.57
CA ARG A 51 24.35 2.23 2.64
C ARG A 51 24.68 2.78 4.03
N HIS A 52 25.53 2.09 4.79
CA HIS A 52 26.26 2.57 5.97
C HIS A 52 25.61 3.75 6.73
N HIS A 53 24.42 3.54 7.30
CA HIS A 53 23.83 4.48 8.25
C HIS A 53 23.81 3.81 9.62
N HIS A 54 24.94 3.84 10.32
CA HIS A 54 24.96 3.56 11.74
C HIS A 54 24.25 4.71 12.46
N GLY A 55 22.99 4.50 12.83
CA GLY A 55 22.28 5.19 13.91
C GLY A 55 22.51 6.70 14.13
N SER A 56 22.85 7.51 13.11
CA SER A 56 23.14 8.92 13.35
C SER A 56 21.88 9.60 13.89
N TRP A 57 22.05 10.24 15.05
CA TRP A 57 20.98 10.85 15.81
C TRP A 57 20.17 11.86 14.97
N LEU A 58 20.83 12.56 14.04
CA LEU A 58 20.20 13.50 13.13
C LEU A 58 19.18 12.84 12.19
N HIS A 59 19.48 11.66 11.65
CA HIS A 59 18.53 10.93 10.80
C HIS A 59 17.34 10.42 11.62
N SER A 60 17.58 9.98 12.85
CA SER A 60 16.54 9.52 13.76
C SER A 60 15.59 10.68 14.12
N LEU A 61 16.15 11.86 14.40
CA LEU A 61 15.40 13.09 14.63
C LEU A 61 14.61 13.51 13.38
N GLY A 62 15.21 13.42 12.19
CA GLY A 62 14.51 13.71 10.94
C GLY A 62 13.32 12.78 10.70
N CYS A 63 13.50 11.47 10.93
CA CYS A 63 12.42 10.48 10.81
C CYS A 63 11.29 10.78 11.80
N ALA A 64 11.62 10.99 13.08
CA ALA A 64 10.63 11.33 14.10
C ALA A 64 9.90 12.65 13.80
N SER A 65 10.63 13.65 13.29
CA SER A 65 10.04 14.93 12.90
C SER A 65 9.00 14.73 11.80
N ILE A 66 9.30 13.96 10.75
CA ILE A 66 8.33 13.69 9.68
C ILE A 66 7.12 12.92 10.22
N MET A 67 7.35 11.87 11.01
CA MET A 67 6.27 11.06 11.58
C MET A 67 5.30 11.87 12.44
N LEU A 68 5.79 12.87 13.18
CA LEU A 68 4.96 13.70 14.05
C LEU A 68 4.36 14.91 13.31
N LEU A 69 5.15 15.58 12.47
CA LEU A 69 4.72 16.81 11.80
C LEU A 69 3.72 16.53 10.68
N CYS A 70 3.84 15.43 9.94
CA CYS A 70 2.92 15.15 8.83
C CYS A 70 1.45 15.04 9.29
N PRO A 71 1.08 14.25 10.31
CA PRO A 71 -0.28 14.23 10.86
C PRO A 71 -0.74 15.60 11.37
N VAL A 72 0.13 16.34 12.06
CA VAL A 72 -0.19 17.67 12.62
C VAL A 72 -0.49 18.67 11.51
N ILE A 73 0.30 18.68 10.43
CA ILE A 73 0.09 19.55 9.27
C ILE A 73 -1.24 19.20 8.58
N VAL A 74 -1.54 17.91 8.38
CA VAL A 74 -2.81 17.48 7.78
C VAL A 74 -4.00 17.91 8.64
N ILE A 75 -3.90 17.77 9.96
CA ILE A 75 -4.94 18.24 10.90
C ILE A 75 -5.07 19.77 10.81
N PHE A 76 -3.97 20.51 10.76
CA PHE A 76 -3.99 21.96 10.61
C PHE A 76 -4.69 22.39 9.31
N TYR A 77 -4.38 21.75 8.18
CA TYR A 77 -5.08 22.01 6.92
C TYR A 77 -6.57 21.68 6.99
N TRP A 78 -6.94 20.58 7.64
CA TRP A 78 -8.34 20.27 7.85
C TRP A 78 -9.06 21.32 8.72
N VAL A 79 -8.42 21.82 9.77
CA VAL A 79 -8.96 22.91 10.60
C VAL A 79 -9.12 24.18 9.78
N ALA A 80 -8.13 24.55 8.96
CA ALA A 80 -8.21 25.71 8.09
C ALA A 80 -9.40 25.60 7.12
N LEU A 81 -9.58 24.44 6.48
CA LEU A 81 -10.69 24.18 5.57
C LEU A 81 -12.06 24.19 6.27
N SER A 82 -12.15 23.66 7.49
CA SER A 82 -13.45 23.48 8.17
C SER A 82 -13.88 24.66 9.04
N ARG A 83 -12.94 25.45 9.56
CA ARG A 83 -13.22 26.52 10.55
C ARG A 83 -12.83 27.92 10.07
N PHE A 84 -11.95 28.02 9.07
CA PHE A 84 -11.42 29.28 8.57
C PHE A 84 -11.70 29.46 7.08
N GLU A 85 -12.74 28.80 6.55
CA GLU A 85 -13.18 28.92 5.15
C GLU A 85 -12.06 28.61 4.13
N GLY A 86 -11.06 27.80 4.53
CA GLY A 86 -9.88 27.48 3.72
C GLY A 86 -8.73 28.49 3.80
N SER A 87 -8.86 29.57 4.59
CA SER A 87 -7.77 30.55 4.78
C SER A 87 -6.70 30.03 5.75
N LEU A 88 -5.55 29.62 5.19
CA LEU A 88 -4.36 29.22 5.98
C LEU A 88 -3.82 30.37 6.83
N THR A 89 -3.86 31.61 6.30
CA THR A 89 -3.37 32.80 7.00
C THR A 89 -4.21 33.09 8.23
N SER A 90 -5.54 32.97 8.14
CA SER A 90 -6.44 33.20 9.26
C SER A 90 -6.27 32.12 10.34
N ALA A 91 -6.15 30.85 9.94
CA ALA A 91 -5.88 29.75 10.85
C ALA A 91 -4.53 29.93 11.57
N TYR A 92 -3.47 30.32 10.85
CA TYR A 92 -2.16 30.58 11.44
C TYR A 92 -2.18 31.76 12.42
N LYS A 93 -2.81 32.87 12.05
CA LYS A 93 -2.98 34.04 12.94
C LYS A 93 -3.70 33.65 14.22
N SER A 94 -4.80 32.90 14.10
CA SER A 94 -5.52 32.38 15.27
C SER A 94 -4.63 31.52 16.15
N MET A 95 -3.91 30.55 15.56
CA MET A 95 -2.97 29.68 16.27
C MET A 95 -1.85 30.46 16.97
N ALA A 96 -1.32 31.51 16.33
CA ALA A 96 -0.29 32.37 16.91
C ALA A 96 -0.81 33.20 18.11
N MET A 97 -2.09 33.61 18.09
CA MET A 97 -2.70 34.39 19.17
C MET A 97 -3.03 33.55 20.41
N ILE A 98 -3.65 32.37 20.24
CA ILE A 98 -4.10 31.53 21.36
C ILE A 98 -3.07 30.46 21.77
N GLY A 99 -2.03 30.27 20.95
CA GLY A 99 -1.01 29.24 21.10
C GLY A 99 -1.40 27.90 20.46
N PRO A 100 -0.42 27.09 20.01
CA PRO A 100 -0.67 25.86 19.25
C PRO A 100 -1.46 24.81 20.05
N VAL A 101 -1.14 24.62 21.34
CA VAL A 101 -1.83 23.63 22.19
C VAL A 101 -3.31 23.96 22.33
N ASN A 102 -3.64 25.21 22.67
CA ASN A 102 -5.03 25.65 22.81
C ASN A 102 -5.78 25.62 21.47
N PHE A 103 -5.08 25.98 20.38
CA PHE A 103 -5.65 25.94 19.03
C PHE A 103 -6.10 24.53 18.66
N PHE A 104 -5.23 23.53 18.80
CA PHE A 104 -5.58 22.14 18.53
C PHE A 104 -6.60 21.61 19.54
N TRP A 105 -6.50 21.95 20.81
CA TRP A 105 -7.49 21.54 21.80
C TRP A 105 -8.92 21.96 21.45
N GLN A 106 -9.08 23.18 20.92
CA GLN A 106 -10.38 23.74 20.55
C GLN A 106 -10.88 23.23 19.19
N HIS A 107 -9.99 23.10 18.20
CA HIS A 107 -10.39 22.93 16.80
C HIS A 107 -10.07 21.55 16.20
N ALA A 108 -9.20 20.74 16.82
CA ALA A 108 -8.79 19.45 16.26
C ALA A 108 -10.00 18.51 16.06
N PRO A 109 -9.93 17.63 15.04
CA PRO A 109 -10.99 16.67 14.77
C PRO A 109 -11.16 15.72 15.97
N ARG A 110 -12.41 15.36 16.27
CA ARG A 110 -12.73 14.40 17.33
C ARG A 110 -12.98 13.02 16.75
N GLY A 111 -12.38 12.02 17.38
CA GLY A 111 -12.62 10.62 17.08
C GLY A 111 -14.05 10.21 17.44
N ASN A 112 -14.57 9.19 16.76
CA ASN A 112 -15.86 8.59 17.06
C ASN A 112 -15.72 7.06 16.99
N TRP A 113 -16.14 6.36 18.05
CA TRP A 113 -16.01 4.91 18.12
C TRP A 113 -16.78 4.20 16.99
N ARG A 114 -17.96 4.70 16.59
CA ARG A 114 -18.75 4.13 15.48
C ARG A 114 -17.98 4.21 14.17
N THR A 115 -17.29 5.34 13.95
CA THR A 115 -16.42 5.52 12.79
C THR A 115 -15.20 4.61 12.84
N ASN A 116 -14.63 4.37 14.03
CA ASN A 116 -13.53 3.41 14.19
C ASN A 116 -13.97 1.98 13.80
N ILE A 117 -15.16 1.53 14.24
CA ILE A 117 -15.72 0.24 13.79
C ILE A 117 -15.93 0.24 12.28
N GLY A 118 -16.51 1.31 11.73
CA GLY A 118 -16.77 1.43 10.30
C GLY A 118 -15.46 1.31 9.49
N TYR A 119 -14.41 1.98 9.93
CA TYR A 119 -13.09 1.88 9.31
C TYR A 119 -12.46 0.49 9.49
N GLY A 120 -12.60 -0.14 10.65
CA GLY A 120 -12.18 -1.53 10.86
C GLY A 120 -12.94 -2.51 9.96
N THR A 121 -14.24 -2.30 9.78
CA THR A 121 -15.10 -3.08 8.88
C THR A 121 -14.67 -2.89 7.43
N TRP A 122 -14.34 -1.67 7.03
CA TRP A 122 -13.77 -1.36 5.72
C TRP A 122 -12.45 -2.08 5.47
N LEU A 123 -11.52 -2.05 6.42
CA LEU A 123 -10.24 -2.77 6.32
C LEU A 123 -10.47 -4.27 6.19
N LEU A 124 -11.36 -4.84 7.01
CA LEU A 124 -11.71 -6.26 6.96
C LEU A 124 -12.35 -6.64 5.62
N PHE A 125 -13.29 -5.84 5.13
CA PHE A 125 -13.93 -6.05 3.83
C PHE A 125 -12.90 -6.05 2.70
N GLN A 126 -12.00 -5.06 2.66
CA GLN A 126 -10.93 -5.02 1.67
C GLN A 126 -9.98 -6.22 1.80
N ALA A 127 -9.69 -6.69 3.03
CA ALA A 127 -8.86 -7.86 3.26
C ALA A 127 -9.53 -9.16 2.77
N ILE A 128 -10.85 -9.28 2.98
CA ILE A 128 -11.66 -10.39 2.44
C ILE A 128 -11.60 -10.38 0.91
N LEU A 129 -11.83 -9.23 0.26
CA LEU A 129 -11.72 -9.15 -1.20
C LEU A 129 -10.31 -9.50 -1.68
N TYR A 130 -9.27 -9.01 -1.02
CA TYR A 130 -7.89 -9.32 -1.37
C TYR A 130 -7.62 -10.83 -1.34
N GLN A 131 -8.06 -11.51 -0.28
CA GLN A 131 -7.79 -12.93 -0.06
C GLN A 131 -8.67 -13.85 -0.91
N PHE A 132 -9.96 -13.57 -1.03
CA PHE A 132 -10.94 -14.51 -1.57
C PHE A 132 -11.40 -14.21 -2.99
N LEU A 133 -11.24 -12.98 -3.49
CA LEU A 133 -11.67 -12.67 -4.85
C LEU A 133 -10.78 -13.42 -5.86
N PRO A 134 -11.36 -14.15 -6.84
CA PRO A 134 -10.61 -14.92 -7.82
C PRO A 134 -9.58 -14.06 -8.56
N THR A 135 -8.39 -14.60 -8.78
CA THR A 135 -7.29 -13.88 -9.40
C THR A 135 -6.20 -14.85 -9.85
N GLU A 136 -5.48 -14.45 -10.88
CA GLU A 136 -4.23 -15.10 -11.24
C GLU A 136 -3.10 -14.60 -10.35
N LEU A 137 -2.13 -15.48 -10.09
CA LEU A 137 -0.96 -15.12 -9.31
C LEU A 137 0.08 -14.49 -10.24
N SER A 138 0.42 -13.23 -9.97
CA SER A 138 1.51 -12.55 -10.65
C SER A 138 2.81 -12.72 -9.87
N THR A 139 3.92 -12.84 -10.59
CA THR A 139 5.25 -12.93 -9.99
C THR A 139 5.85 -11.54 -9.87
N GLY A 140 6.35 -11.19 -8.68
CA GLY A 140 7.07 -9.93 -8.46
C GLY A 140 8.55 -10.03 -8.78
N GLN A 141 9.29 -9.00 -8.40
CA GLN A 141 10.74 -8.98 -8.55
C GLN A 141 11.42 -9.92 -7.56
N LEU A 142 12.58 -10.46 -7.96
CA LEU A 142 13.43 -11.25 -7.09
C LEU A 142 13.90 -10.38 -5.92
N THR A 143 13.66 -10.81 -4.69
CA THR A 143 14.15 -10.08 -3.54
C THR A 143 15.67 -10.18 -3.44
N PRO A 144 16.31 -9.29 -2.68
CA PRO A 144 17.75 -9.33 -2.49
C PRO A 144 18.23 -10.49 -1.62
N ALA A 145 17.37 -11.18 -0.87
CA ALA A 145 17.68 -12.50 -0.33
C ALA A 145 17.50 -13.63 -1.37
N GLY A 146 16.93 -13.36 -2.54
CA GLY A 146 16.70 -14.34 -3.61
C GLY A 146 15.30 -14.94 -3.61
N ASN A 147 14.34 -14.35 -2.89
CA ASN A 147 12.97 -14.86 -2.84
C ASN A 147 12.16 -14.33 -4.03
N LEU A 148 11.55 -15.22 -4.80
CA LEU A 148 10.67 -14.85 -5.90
C LEU A 148 9.22 -14.91 -5.43
N LEU A 149 8.65 -13.75 -5.10
CA LEU A 149 7.36 -13.67 -4.43
C LEU A 149 6.20 -13.65 -5.43
N LYS A 150 5.14 -14.44 -5.13
CA LYS A 150 3.87 -14.42 -5.86
C LYS A 150 2.86 -13.50 -5.17
N TYR A 151 2.01 -12.86 -5.95
CA TYR A 151 1.04 -11.86 -5.50
C TYR A 151 -0.34 -12.09 -6.09
N ARG A 152 -1.37 -11.86 -5.28
CA ARG A 152 -2.77 -11.79 -5.72
C ARG A 152 -3.04 -10.40 -6.28
N THR A 153 -3.25 -10.29 -7.60
CA THR A 153 -3.37 -9.01 -8.31
C THR A 153 -4.81 -8.67 -8.71
N ASN A 154 -5.78 -9.00 -7.86
CA ASN A 154 -7.20 -8.64 -8.04
C ASN A 154 -7.54 -7.17 -7.71
N GLY A 155 -6.61 -6.24 -7.96
CA GLY A 155 -6.73 -4.80 -7.68
C GLY A 155 -8.02 -4.21 -8.21
N LEU A 156 -8.12 -4.29 -9.54
CA LEU A 156 -9.20 -3.73 -10.32
C LEU A 156 -10.54 -4.44 -10.07
N SER A 157 -10.54 -5.76 -9.96
CA SER A 157 -11.75 -6.53 -9.67
C SER A 157 -12.35 -6.15 -8.31
N ALA A 158 -11.52 -6.01 -7.27
CA ALA A 158 -11.99 -5.57 -5.96
C ALA A 158 -12.52 -4.12 -5.98
N TRP A 159 -11.89 -3.26 -6.79
CA TRP A 159 -12.37 -1.90 -7.00
C TRP A 159 -13.79 -1.90 -7.59
N PHE A 160 -14.04 -2.68 -8.66
CA PHE A 160 -15.37 -2.80 -9.28
C PHE A 160 -16.40 -3.35 -8.29
N VAL A 161 -16.07 -4.45 -7.59
CA VAL A 161 -16.97 -5.05 -6.60
C VAL A 161 -17.32 -4.04 -5.51
N THR A 162 -16.32 -3.30 -5.01
CA THR A 162 -16.52 -2.30 -3.96
C THR A 162 -17.43 -1.15 -4.43
N HIS A 163 -17.20 -0.62 -5.64
CA HIS A 163 -17.99 0.50 -6.17
C HIS A 163 -19.41 0.06 -6.51
N ALA A 164 -19.58 -1.12 -7.12
CA ALA A 164 -20.90 -1.67 -7.40
C ALA A 164 -21.71 -1.85 -6.11
N LEU A 165 -21.11 -2.45 -5.08
CA LEU A 165 -21.77 -2.63 -3.78
C LEU A 165 -22.11 -1.29 -3.12
N PHE A 166 -21.21 -0.31 -3.18
CA PHE A 166 -21.46 1.03 -2.65
C PHE A 166 -22.63 1.73 -3.36
N LEU A 167 -22.63 1.73 -4.70
CA LEU A 167 -23.67 2.35 -5.52
C LEU A 167 -25.03 1.66 -5.33
N ILE A 168 -25.08 0.32 -5.34
CA ILE A 168 -26.31 -0.44 -5.11
C ILE A 168 -26.84 -0.19 -3.70
N SER A 169 -25.98 -0.26 -2.68
CA SER A 169 -26.38 0.00 -1.29
C SER A 169 -26.92 1.43 -1.12
N SER A 170 -26.34 2.39 -1.84
CA SER A 170 -26.79 3.77 -1.82
C SER A 170 -28.12 3.97 -2.55
N TYR A 171 -28.28 3.35 -3.72
CA TYR A 171 -29.53 3.36 -4.48
C TYR A 171 -30.70 2.72 -3.71
N CYS A 172 -30.43 1.62 -2.99
CA CYS A 172 -31.42 0.96 -2.13
C CYS A 172 -31.69 1.70 -0.81
N GLY A 173 -31.04 2.85 -0.55
CA GLY A 173 -31.22 3.62 0.68
C GLY A 173 -30.59 3.00 1.94
N LEU A 174 -29.78 1.95 1.81
CA LEU A 174 -29.08 1.31 2.92
C LEU A 174 -27.87 2.13 3.39
N LEU A 175 -27.23 2.84 2.47
CA LEU A 175 -26.02 3.61 2.72
C LEU A 175 -26.15 5.03 2.19
N ASP A 176 -25.91 6.00 3.05
CA ASP A 176 -25.86 7.40 2.66
C ASP A 176 -24.63 7.66 1.76
N PRO A 177 -24.81 8.15 0.52
CA PRO A 177 -23.68 8.43 -0.37
C PRO A 177 -22.69 9.45 0.22
N ALA A 178 -23.15 10.31 1.14
CA ALA A 178 -22.34 11.30 1.83
C ALA A 178 -21.70 10.78 3.14
N ILE A 179 -21.79 9.47 3.44
CA ILE A 179 -21.31 8.89 4.72
C ILE A 179 -19.85 9.27 5.03
N LEU A 180 -18.97 9.26 4.02
CA LEU A 180 -17.56 9.60 4.19
C LEU A 180 -17.38 11.08 4.57
N ALA A 181 -18.10 11.99 3.90
CA ALA A 181 -18.05 13.41 4.17
C ALA A 181 -18.61 13.73 5.58
N LYS A 182 -19.73 13.11 5.96
CA LYS A 182 -20.35 13.30 7.28
C LYS A 182 -19.46 12.84 8.44
N HIS A 183 -18.65 11.80 8.22
CA HIS A 183 -17.76 11.24 9.25
C HIS A 183 -16.28 11.60 9.06
N TRP A 184 -15.97 12.57 8.19
CA TRP A 184 -14.60 12.89 7.79
C TRP A 184 -13.67 13.22 8.97
N GLN A 185 -14.14 14.02 9.94
CA GLN A 185 -13.34 14.36 11.13
C GLN A 185 -12.91 13.10 11.91
N ALA A 186 -13.82 12.16 12.09
CA ALA A 186 -13.55 10.97 12.88
C ALA A 186 -12.67 10.00 12.09
N LEU A 187 -12.90 9.87 10.77
CA LEU A 187 -12.05 9.08 9.87
C LEU A 187 -10.61 9.59 9.88
N LEU A 188 -10.40 10.90 9.88
CA LEU A 188 -9.07 11.49 9.93
C LEU A 188 -8.30 11.03 11.19
N VAL A 189 -8.98 10.97 12.34
CA VAL A 189 -8.39 10.44 13.57
C VAL A 189 -8.17 8.93 13.46
N SER A 190 -9.18 8.17 13.01
CA SER A 190 -9.11 6.70 12.90
C SER A 190 -7.93 6.24 12.03
N VAL A 191 -7.76 6.84 10.86
CA VAL A 191 -6.72 6.47 9.89
C VAL A 191 -5.32 6.82 10.41
N ASN A 192 -5.15 7.95 11.08
CA ASN A 192 -3.86 8.32 11.68
C ASN A 192 -3.47 7.35 12.81
N VAL A 193 -4.40 7.07 13.74
CA VAL A 193 -4.18 6.10 14.81
C VAL A 193 -3.85 4.73 14.22
N TYR A 194 -4.62 4.27 13.24
CA TYR A 194 -4.36 3.02 12.56
C TYR A 194 -2.99 2.98 11.87
N GLY A 195 -2.56 4.08 11.23
CA GLY A 195 -1.25 4.18 10.60
C GLY A 195 -0.10 3.95 11.59
N PHE A 196 -0.15 4.59 12.77
CA PHE A 196 0.84 4.35 13.82
C PHE A 196 0.79 2.93 14.37
N LEU A 197 -0.41 2.38 14.61
CA LEU A 197 -0.59 1.00 15.07
C LEU A 197 -0.03 -0.01 14.05
N LEU A 198 -0.28 0.21 12.76
CA LEU A 198 0.21 -0.64 11.68
C LEU A 198 1.73 -0.58 11.55
N SER A 199 2.34 0.61 11.63
CA SER A 199 3.80 0.75 11.63
C SER A 199 4.45 0.08 12.83
N GLY A 200 3.87 0.26 14.03
CA GLY A 200 4.31 -0.44 15.24
C GLY A 200 4.17 -1.95 15.13
N PHE A 201 3.04 -2.43 14.59
CA PHE A 201 2.82 -3.84 14.31
C PHE A 201 3.87 -4.40 13.35
N ALA A 202 4.13 -3.72 12.23
CA ALA A 202 5.13 -4.16 11.24
C ALA A 202 6.54 -4.18 11.83
N TYR A 203 6.88 -3.22 12.70
CA TYR A 203 8.14 -3.19 13.44
C TYR A 203 8.28 -4.39 14.38
N LEU A 204 7.26 -4.68 15.20
CA LEU A 204 7.28 -5.82 16.11
C LEU A 204 7.32 -7.15 15.36
N LYS A 205 6.51 -7.29 14.31
CA LYS A 205 6.49 -8.48 13.44
C LYS A 205 7.88 -8.79 12.88
N ALA A 206 8.62 -7.77 12.43
CA ALA A 206 9.96 -7.96 11.89
C ALA A 206 10.98 -8.52 12.90
N HIS A 207 10.77 -8.28 14.19
CA HIS A 207 11.60 -8.83 15.27
C HIS A 207 11.15 -10.22 15.70
N LEU A 208 9.83 -10.44 15.82
CA LEU A 208 9.27 -11.64 16.43
C LEU A 208 9.00 -12.77 15.43
N CYS A 209 8.47 -12.44 14.25
CA CYS A 209 8.01 -13.40 13.25
C CYS A 209 8.21 -12.86 11.82
N PRO A 210 9.47 -12.66 11.39
CA PRO A 210 9.76 -12.19 10.04
C PRO A 210 9.35 -13.22 8.99
N THR A 211 8.89 -12.75 7.84
CA THR A 211 8.48 -13.63 6.74
C THR A 211 9.69 -14.25 6.06
N HIS A 212 10.73 -13.45 5.79
CA HIS A 212 12.00 -13.93 5.25
C HIS A 212 13.14 -13.23 6.01
N GLU A 213 13.95 -14.00 6.75
CA GLU A 213 14.99 -13.43 7.60
C GLU A 213 16.06 -12.68 6.81
N GLY A 214 16.44 -13.20 5.65
CA GLY A 214 17.41 -12.58 4.76
C GLY A 214 16.94 -11.29 4.10
N ASP A 215 15.63 -11.01 4.11
CA ASP A 215 15.04 -9.77 3.57
C ASP A 215 14.73 -8.73 4.67
N ARG A 216 15.37 -8.85 5.84
CA ARG A 216 15.33 -7.84 6.90
C ARG A 216 16.50 -6.87 6.81
N LYS A 217 16.24 -5.60 7.14
CA LYS A 217 17.31 -4.60 7.31
C LYS A 217 17.08 -3.73 8.53
N PHE A 218 18.00 -3.84 9.48
CA PHE A 218 18.08 -2.99 10.67
C PHE A 218 19.11 -1.87 10.46
N SER A 219 18.84 -0.68 10.99
CA SER A 219 19.82 0.43 11.03
C SER A 219 20.50 0.61 12.38
N GLY A 220 19.98 -0.06 13.42
CA GLY A 220 20.38 0.17 14.82
C GLY A 220 19.72 1.41 15.45
N SER A 221 18.83 2.10 14.74
CA SER A 221 17.99 3.17 15.30
C SER A 221 16.51 2.80 15.21
N VAL A 222 15.85 2.74 16.37
CA VAL A 222 14.42 2.40 16.50
C VAL A 222 13.54 3.32 15.65
N LEU A 223 13.74 4.64 15.76
CA LEU A 223 12.91 5.62 15.06
C LEU A 223 13.09 5.53 13.54
N TYR A 224 14.32 5.31 13.10
CA TYR A 224 14.61 5.14 11.68
C TYR A 224 14.02 3.82 11.16
N ASP A 225 14.17 2.73 11.90
CA ASP A 225 13.64 1.41 11.54
C ASP A 225 12.10 1.39 11.53
N LEU A 226 11.46 2.14 12.43
CA LEU A 226 10.01 2.32 12.46
C LEU A 226 9.52 3.12 11.25
N TYR A 227 10.23 4.19 10.86
CA TYR A 227 9.87 5.02 9.70
C TYR A 227 10.07 4.29 8.37
N MET A 228 11.21 3.62 8.19
CA MET A 228 11.56 2.96 6.92
C MET A 228 10.99 1.54 6.79
N GLY A 229 10.66 0.89 7.91
CA GLY A 229 10.29 -0.52 7.96
C GLY A 229 11.50 -1.45 7.83
N ILE A 230 11.46 -2.58 8.55
CA ILE A 230 12.58 -3.55 8.63
C ILE A 230 12.44 -4.64 7.57
N GLU A 231 11.24 -5.21 7.39
CA GLU A 231 10.98 -6.24 6.39
C GLU A 231 10.74 -5.64 5.00
N LEU A 232 11.38 -6.21 3.98
CA LEU A 232 11.15 -5.78 2.60
C LEU A 232 9.72 -6.09 2.12
N ASN A 233 9.14 -7.23 2.50
CA ASN A 233 7.76 -7.60 2.15
C ASN A 233 7.14 -8.40 3.31
N PRO A 234 6.65 -7.75 4.37
CA PRO A 234 6.01 -8.44 5.49
C PRO A 234 4.71 -9.09 5.01
N ARG A 235 4.53 -10.38 5.35
CA ARG A 235 3.36 -11.17 4.96
C ARG A 235 2.69 -11.89 6.11
N PHE A 236 1.40 -12.15 5.95
CA PHE A 236 0.71 -13.23 6.65
C PHE A 236 0.52 -14.42 5.70
N GLY A 237 1.02 -15.58 6.14
CA GLY A 237 1.09 -16.76 5.27
C GLY A 237 1.83 -16.46 3.96
N ASN A 238 1.44 -17.17 2.90
CA ASN A 238 2.13 -17.07 1.62
C ASN A 238 1.61 -15.94 0.71
N HIS A 239 0.36 -15.52 0.90
CA HIS A 239 -0.36 -14.72 -0.09
C HIS A 239 -0.78 -13.32 0.39
N PHE A 240 -0.87 -13.08 1.71
CA PHE A 240 -1.28 -11.78 2.22
C PHE A 240 -0.08 -10.87 2.41
N ASP A 241 0.17 -10.01 1.43
CA ASP A 241 1.28 -9.06 1.45
C ASP A 241 0.83 -7.68 1.96
N PHE A 242 1.43 -7.23 3.06
CA PHE A 242 1.02 -5.99 3.72
C PHE A 242 1.26 -4.75 2.88
N LYS A 243 2.39 -4.71 2.15
CA LYS A 243 2.75 -3.55 1.34
C LYS A 243 1.78 -3.43 0.17
N LEU A 244 1.54 -4.53 -0.53
CA LEU A 244 0.61 -4.54 -1.65
C LEU A 244 -0.82 -4.24 -1.18
N PHE A 245 -1.25 -4.82 -0.05
CA PHE A 245 -2.60 -4.59 0.48
C PHE A 245 -2.83 -3.12 0.85
N HIS A 246 -1.99 -2.52 1.69
CA HIS A 246 -2.22 -1.16 2.18
C HIS A 246 -1.98 -0.09 1.11
N ASN A 247 -1.05 -0.31 0.19
CA ASN A 247 -0.79 0.63 -0.91
C ASN A 247 -1.99 0.73 -1.87
N GLY A 248 -2.61 -0.41 -2.20
CA GLY A 248 -3.65 -0.45 -3.23
C GLY A 248 -5.10 -0.47 -2.73
N ARG A 249 -5.38 -1.04 -1.54
CA ARG A 249 -6.77 -1.39 -1.17
C ARG A 249 -7.45 -0.32 -0.31
N PRO A 250 -7.13 -0.19 0.99
CA PRO A 250 -7.92 0.69 1.84
C PRO A 250 -7.75 2.16 1.48
N GLY A 251 -6.59 2.57 0.93
CA GLY A 251 -6.30 3.94 0.54
C GLY A 251 -6.92 4.31 -0.81
N ILE A 252 -6.44 3.70 -1.91
CA ILE A 252 -6.85 4.06 -3.27
C ILE A 252 -8.35 3.81 -3.51
N VAL A 253 -8.89 2.69 -3.03
CA VAL A 253 -10.33 2.41 -3.24
C VAL A 253 -11.19 3.38 -2.42
N ALA A 254 -10.79 3.76 -1.21
CA ALA A 254 -11.52 4.77 -0.44
C ALA A 254 -11.39 6.17 -1.08
N TRP A 255 -10.23 6.48 -1.65
CA TRP A 255 -10.01 7.75 -2.35
C TRP A 255 -10.97 7.95 -3.51
N THR A 256 -11.19 6.93 -4.33
CA THR A 256 -12.14 7.03 -5.44
C THR A 256 -13.59 7.11 -4.97
N LEU A 257 -13.95 6.45 -3.86
CA LEU A 257 -15.30 6.56 -3.28
C LEU A 257 -15.64 7.99 -2.82
N MET A 258 -14.65 8.77 -2.38
CA MET A 258 -14.89 10.17 -1.97
C MET A 258 -15.35 11.08 -3.11
N TYR A 259 -15.02 10.74 -4.37
CA TYR A 259 -15.42 11.52 -5.55
C TYR A 259 -16.73 11.06 -6.17
N VAL A 260 -17.33 9.98 -5.66
CA VAL A 260 -18.63 9.51 -6.15
C VAL A 260 -19.70 10.51 -5.70
N LYS A 261 -20.08 11.40 -6.62
CA LYS A 261 -21.24 12.28 -6.47
C LYS A 261 -22.46 11.53 -6.98
N LEU A 262 -23.25 10.98 -6.07
CA LEU A 262 -24.61 10.58 -6.38
C LEU A 262 -25.48 11.83 -6.26
N ALA A 263 -26.19 12.19 -7.33
CA ALA A 263 -27.24 13.19 -7.25
C ALA A 263 -28.27 12.67 -6.23
N SER A 264 -28.43 13.37 -5.11
CA SER A 264 -29.58 13.11 -4.24
C SER A 264 -30.82 13.43 -5.07
N PRO A 265 -31.81 12.53 -5.15
CA PRO A 265 -33.14 12.89 -5.65
C PRO A 265 -33.73 14.03 -4.81
#